data_AF-A0A965RSI9-F1
#
_entry.id   AF-A0A965RSI9-F1
#
_cell.length_a   1.000
_cell.length_b   1.000
_cell.length_c   1.000
_cell.angle_alpha   90.00
_cell.angle_beta   90.00
_cell.angle_gamma   90.00
#
_symmetry.space_group_name_H-M   'P 1'
#
loop_
_entity.id
_entity.type
_entity.pdbx_description
1 polymer ?
#
loop_
_entity_poly.entity_id
_entity_poly.type
_entity_poly.pdbx_seq_one_letter_code
_entity_poly.pdbx_strand_id
1 'polypeptide(L)'
;MQFKKSDFVVLKSTRKGKKYMAYLKNDPSKKIHFGALGYQQYKDSTPLKLYSEYDHNDKDRRDRYYARHKKDIVKGFNPGYLSFLFLWK
;
A
#
# COMPACT_ATOMS: atom_id res chain seq x y z
N MET A 1 -16.49 -5.88 5.95
CA MET A 1 -16.48 -4.93 4.83
C MET A 1 -15.24 -5.14 3.98
N GLN A 2 -15.36 -5.16 2.65
CA GLN A 2 -14.21 -5.27 1.75
C GLN A 2 -14.00 -3.92 1.05
N PHE A 3 -12.94 -3.20 1.46
CA PHE A 3 -12.57 -1.95 0.82
C PHE A 3 -12.04 -2.18 -0.60
N LYS A 4 -12.19 -1.18 -1.46
CA LYS A 4 -11.66 -1.12 -2.83
C LYS A 4 -10.71 0.08 -2.94
N LYS A 5 -9.84 0.10 -3.96
CA LYS A 5 -8.93 1.23 -4.22
C LYS A 5 -9.67 2.57 -4.31
N SER A 6 -10.88 2.56 -4.88
CA SER A 6 -11.76 3.72 -5.03
C SER A 6 -12.19 4.38 -3.72
N ASP A 7 -12.12 3.65 -2.61
CA ASP A 7 -12.62 4.12 -1.31
C ASP A 7 -11.57 4.98 -0.59
N PHE A 8 -10.33 4.95 -1.07
CA PHE A 8 -9.19 5.64 -0.48
C PHE A 8 -8.77 6.85 -1.30
N VAL A 9 -8.34 7.90 -0.60
CA VAL A 9 -7.51 8.96 -1.17
C VAL A 9 -6.07 8.68 -0.77
N VAL A 10 -5.16 8.65 -1.74
CA VAL A 10 -3.72 8.36 -1.52
C VAL A 10 -2.91 9.63 -1.74
N LEU A 11 -2.01 9.92 -0.81
CA LEU A 11 -1.10 11.07 -0.81
C LEU A 11 0.33 10.60 -0.52
N LYS A 12 1.34 11.41 -0.87
CA LYS A 12 2.71 11.20 -0.39
C LYS A 12 2.72 11.24 1.13
N SER A 13 3.42 10.30 1.76
CA SER A 13 3.52 10.24 3.22
C SER A 13 4.30 11.44 3.77
N THR A 14 3.82 12.03 4.86
CA THR A 14 4.58 13.01 5.66
C THR A 14 5.51 12.35 6.69
N ARG A 15 5.32 11.06 6.98
CA ARG A 15 6.13 10.32 7.96
C ARG A 15 7.45 9.84 7.35
N LYS A 16 8.57 10.13 8.03
CA LYS A 16 9.91 9.65 7.66
C LYS A 16 9.92 8.13 7.47
N GLY A 17 10.54 7.66 6.39
CA GLY A 17 10.68 6.24 6.08
C GLY A 17 9.44 5.58 5.46
N LYS A 18 8.35 6.30 5.22
CA LYS A 18 7.14 5.78 4.56
C LYS A 18 6.94 6.37 3.17
N LYS A 19 6.39 5.58 2.24
CA LYS A 19 6.12 6.00 0.86
C LYS A 19 4.84 6.85 0.78
N TYR A 20 3.73 6.26 1.18
CA TYR A 20 2.41 6.84 1.00
C TYR A 20 1.65 6.93 2.32
N MET A 21 0.62 7.77 2.33
CA MET A 21 -0.45 7.74 3.30
C MET A 21 -1.79 7.69 2.58
N ALA A 22 -2.78 7.05 3.19
CA ALA A 22 -4.14 7.06 2.70
C ALA A 22 -5.15 7.29 3.81
N TYR A 23 -6.31 7.82 3.43
CA TYR A 23 -7.48 7.96 4.28
C TYR A 23 -8.73 7.53 3.50
N LEU A 24 -9.79 7.19 4.23
CA LEU A 24 -11.07 6.85 3.64
C LEU A 24 -11.78 8.13 3.18
N LYS A 25 -12.42 8.11 2.00
CA LYS A 25 -13.12 9.29 1.48
C LYS A 25 -14.17 9.86 2.46
N ASN A 26 -14.84 8.99 3.21
CA ASN A 26 -15.83 9.35 4.21
C ASN A 26 -15.26 9.65 5.61
N ASP A 27 -13.96 9.41 5.83
CA ASP A 27 -13.27 9.74 7.08
C ASP A 27 -11.82 10.20 6.82
N PRO A 28 -11.62 11.51 6.54
CA PRO A 28 -10.30 12.09 6.32
C PRO A 28 -9.44 12.24 7.59
N SER A 29 -10.03 12.07 8.78
CA SER A 29 -9.35 12.28 10.05
C SER A 29 -8.30 11.19 10.31
N LYS A 30 -8.59 9.96 9.87
CA LYS A 30 -7.73 8.81 10.07
C LYS A 30 -6.84 8.59 8.86
N LYS A 31 -5.55 8.91 9.00
CA LYS A 31 -4.53 8.69 7.98
C LYS A 31 -3.66 7.50 8.34
N ILE A 32 -3.49 6.58 7.40
CA ILE A 32 -2.65 5.39 7.55
C ILE A 32 -1.47 5.47 6.60
N HIS A 33 -0.26 5.40 7.15
CA HIS A 33 0.99 5.43 6.39
C HIS A 33 1.42 4.01 6.01
N PHE A 34 1.81 3.80 4.75
CA PHE A 34 2.14 2.47 4.21
C PHE A 34 3.25 2.53 3.16
N GLY A 35 3.87 1.37 2.89
CA GLY A 35 5.11 1.26 2.11
C GLY A 35 6.33 1.84 2.83
N ALA A 36 7.50 1.24 2.65
CA ALA A 36 8.75 1.70 3.24
C ALA A 36 9.68 2.28 2.17
N LEU A 37 10.31 3.44 2.44
CA LEU A 37 11.31 4.01 1.54
C LEU A 37 12.54 3.11 1.44
N GLY A 38 13.17 3.06 0.26
CA GLY A 38 14.35 2.21 0.01
C GLY A 38 14.04 0.73 -0.26
N TYR A 39 12.79 0.29 -0.09
CA TYR A 39 12.37 -1.07 -0.43
C TYR A 39 11.66 -1.12 -1.79
N GLN A 40 11.89 -2.21 -2.51
CA GLN A 40 11.18 -2.52 -3.76
C GLN A 40 9.75 -3.01 -3.48
N GLN A 41 8.92 -2.92 -4.51
CA GLN A 41 7.55 -3.45 -4.52
C GLN A 41 7.27 -4.18 -5.83
N TYR A 42 6.16 -4.93 -5.87
CA TYR A 42 5.76 -5.59 -7.11
C TYR A 42 5.41 -4.57 -8.19
N LYS A 43 4.46 -3.67 -7.87
CA LYS A 43 4.01 -2.61 -8.78
C LYS A 43 3.36 -1.47 -8.01
N ASP A 44 3.78 -0.24 -8.23
CA ASP A 44 3.12 0.95 -7.71
C ASP A 44 1.84 1.23 -8.50
N SER A 45 0.73 0.80 -7.93
CA SER A 45 -0.60 0.96 -8.50
C SER A 45 -1.40 2.06 -7.81
N THR A 46 -0.73 2.96 -7.10
CA THR A 46 -1.34 4.20 -6.63
C THR A 46 -1.65 5.13 -7.81
N PRO A 47 -2.60 6.07 -7.67
CA PRO A 47 -2.82 7.10 -8.70
C PRO A 47 -1.60 8.01 -8.92
N LEU A 48 -0.73 8.15 -7.92
CA LEU A 48 0.40 9.07 -7.94
C LEU A 48 1.66 8.48 -8.58
N LYS A 49 1.86 7.15 -8.46
CA LYS A 49 2.99 6.42 -9.07
C LYS A 49 4.39 6.96 -8.73
N LEU A 50 4.53 7.69 -7.62
CA LEU A 50 5.75 8.38 -7.20
C LEU A 50 6.95 7.46 -6.99
N TYR A 51 6.73 6.17 -6.77
CA TYR A 51 7.78 5.21 -6.43
C TYR A 51 7.88 4.07 -7.44
N SER A 52 7.31 4.23 -8.65
CA SER A 52 7.30 3.18 -9.68
C SER A 52 8.70 2.74 -10.12
N GLU A 53 9.73 3.57 -9.91
CA GLU A 53 11.14 3.20 -10.12
C GLU A 53 11.60 2.00 -9.28
N TYR A 54 10.90 1.72 -8.18
CA TYR A 54 11.18 0.59 -7.29
C TYR A 54 10.35 -0.67 -7.63
N ASP A 55 9.61 -0.65 -8.74
CA ASP A 55 8.79 -1.78 -9.19
C ASP A 55 9.65 -2.89 -9.79
N HIS A 56 9.53 -4.10 -9.25
CA HIS A 56 10.27 -5.26 -9.74
C HIS A 56 9.46 -6.17 -10.66
N ASN A 57 8.11 -6.10 -10.64
CA ASN A 57 7.19 -6.92 -11.44
C ASN A 57 7.35 -8.47 -11.34
N ASP A 58 8.26 -8.97 -10.52
CA ASP A 58 8.41 -10.39 -10.16
C ASP A 58 7.20 -10.91 -9.34
N LYS A 59 6.47 -11.87 -9.94
CA LYS A 59 5.27 -12.49 -9.37
C LYS A 59 5.59 -13.44 -8.21
N ASP A 60 6.73 -14.12 -8.23
CA ASP A 60 7.14 -15.03 -7.16
C ASP A 60 7.47 -14.27 -5.88
N ARG A 61 8.10 -13.09 -6.02
CA ARG A 61 8.30 -12.15 -4.90
C ARG A 61 6.98 -11.63 -4.34
N ARG A 62 6.00 -11.33 -5.20
CA ARG A 62 4.66 -10.92 -4.78
C ARG A 62 3.97 -12.03 -3.98
N ASP A 63 4.04 -13.26 -4.46
CA ASP A 63 3.36 -14.40 -3.82
C ASP A 63 4.03 -14.76 -2.48
N ARG A 64 5.37 -14.70 -2.41
CA ARG A 64 6.12 -14.81 -1.14
C ARG A 64 5.77 -13.69 -0.15
N TYR A 65 5.63 -12.45 -0.64
CA TYR A 65 5.17 -11.33 0.19
C TYR A 65 3.77 -11.60 0.76
N TYR A 66 2.82 -12.02 -0.08
CA TYR A 66 1.47 -12.35 0.34
C TYR A 66 1.46 -13.49 1.36
N ALA A 67 2.21 -14.56 1.13
CA ALA A 67 2.29 -15.69 2.05
C ALA A 67 2.80 -15.28 3.44
N ARG A 68 3.85 -14.44 3.50
CA ARG A 68 4.43 -13.95 4.76
C ARG A 68 3.50 -12.99 5.50
N HIS A 69 2.84 -12.10 4.77
CA HIS A 69 2.01 -11.04 5.35
C HIS A 69 0.53 -11.37 5.37
N LYS A 70 0.11 -12.60 5.05
CA LYS A 70 -1.30 -13.01 5.00
C LYS A 70 -2.06 -12.66 6.29
N LYS A 71 -1.39 -12.76 7.45
CA LYS A 71 -1.96 -12.39 8.77
C LYS A 71 -2.11 -10.88 8.96
N ASP A 72 -1.23 -10.08 8.36
CA ASP A 72 -1.26 -8.60 8.44
C ASP A 72 -2.19 -7.99 7.39
N ILE A 73 -2.42 -8.71 6.27
CA ILE A 73 -3.36 -8.36 5.20
C ILE A 73 -4.78 -8.77 5.64
N VAL A 74 -5.18 -8.33 6.83
CA VAL A 74 -6.58 -8.41 7.26
C VAL A 74 -7.36 -7.41 6.43
N LYS A 75 -8.49 -7.84 5.84
CA LYS A 75 -9.40 -6.95 5.09
C LYS A 75 -9.80 -5.78 5.99
N GLY A 76 -9.22 -4.60 5.78
CA GLY A 76 -9.40 -3.48 6.70
C GLY A 76 -8.54 -2.25 6.38
N PHE A 77 -8.77 -1.16 7.09
CA PHE A 77 -8.01 0.08 6.93
C PHE A 77 -6.74 0.07 7.79
N ASN A 78 -5.72 -0.67 7.36
CA ASN A 78 -4.44 -0.84 8.06
C ASN A 78 -3.24 -0.80 7.08
N PRO A 79 -1.99 -0.61 7.57
CA PRO A 79 -0.81 -0.47 6.71
C PRO A 79 -0.49 -1.69 5.83
N GLY A 80 -0.71 -2.90 6.35
CA GLY A 80 -0.44 -4.15 5.63
C GLY A 80 -1.40 -4.33 4.46
N TYR A 81 -2.69 -4.12 4.71
CA TYR A 81 -3.72 -4.15 3.68
C TYR A 81 -3.50 -3.09 2.59
N LEU A 82 -3.17 -1.85 2.95
CA LEU A 82 -2.90 -0.78 1.98
C LEU A 82 -1.63 -1.06 1.17
N SER A 83 -0.56 -1.54 1.82
CA SER A 83 0.65 -1.95 1.10
C SER A 83 0.33 -3.06 0.11
N PHE A 84 -0.44 -4.07 0.53
CA PHE A 84 -0.84 -5.14 -0.39
C PHE A 84 -1.68 -4.60 -1.55
N LEU A 85 -2.74 -3.85 -1.25
CA LEU A 85 -3.68 -3.34 -2.23
C LEU A 85 -3.03 -2.45 -3.29
N PHE A 86 -2.09 -1.57 -2.90
CA PHE A 86 -1.50 -0.57 -3.78
C PHE A 86 -0.13 -0.92 -4.32
N LEU A 87 0.66 -1.75 -3.63
CA LEU A 87 2.06 -2.00 -3.98
C LEU A 87 2.34 -3.48 -4.33
N TRP A 88 1.46 -4.40 -3.93
CA TRP A 88 1.68 -5.85 -4.08
C TRP A 88 0.50 -6.63 -4.67
N LYS A 89 -0.44 -5.95 -5.34
CA LYS A 89 -1.62 -6.56 -5.97
C LYS A 89 -1.64 -6.26 -7.46
#